data_AF-A0A6A7CAN5-F1
#
_entry.id   AF-A0A6A7CAN5-F1
#
_cell.length_a   1.000
_cell.length_b   1.000
_cell.length_c   1.000
_cell.angle_alpha   90.00
_cell.angle_beta   90.00
_cell.angle_gamma   90.00
#
_symmetry.space_group_name_H-M   'P 1'
#
loop_
_entity.id
_entity.type
_entity.pdbx_description
1 polymer ?
#
loop_
_entity_poly.entity_id
_entity_poly.type
_entity_poly.pdbx_seq_one_letter_code
_entity_poly.pdbx_strand_id
1 'polypeptide(L)'
;LSAAAQDRKARLAQLQSLKRKAPTEDHDTKVPYLSGRNYDVETQGPKLGFESAPSEGQQTVEKQAAELASAVQIQARQGEEKPLHLFTLQPKKANWDLKRELDQRLKVLNVRTDNAIARIVRERAEKEKKSSGA
;
A
#
# COMPACT_ATOMS: atom_id res chain seq x y z
N LEU A 1 50.27 14.98 64.57
CA LEU A 1 49.27 15.39 63.55
C LEU A 1 49.27 14.51 62.30
N SER A 2 50.41 13.96 61.86
CA SER A 2 50.50 13.10 60.67
C SER A 2 49.86 11.71 60.83
N ALA A 3 49.95 11.08 62.00
CA ALA A 3 49.39 9.74 62.25
C ALA A 3 47.85 9.70 62.07
N ALA A 4 47.14 10.67 62.63
CA ALA A 4 45.68 10.77 62.49
C ALA A 4 45.22 10.98 61.04
N ALA A 5 46.05 11.62 60.20
CA ALA A 5 45.77 11.80 58.78
C ALA A 5 45.91 10.49 57.99
N GLN A 6 46.89 9.65 58.37
CA GLN A 6 47.10 8.33 57.77
C GLN A 6 45.96 7.37 58.11
N ASP A 7 45.46 7.39 59.35
CA ASP A 7 44.32 6.56 59.77
C ASP A 7 43.02 6.94 59.02
N ARG A 8 42.78 8.23 58.82
CA ARG A 8 41.63 8.71 58.02
C ARG A 8 41.75 8.26 56.56
N LYS A 9 42.95 8.32 55.99
CA LYS A 9 43.21 7.86 54.62
C LYS A 9 42.99 6.35 54.48
N ALA A 10 43.44 5.56 55.46
CA ALA A 10 43.21 4.11 55.48
C ALA A 10 41.72 3.75 55.59
N ARG A 11 40.97 4.43 56.47
CA ARG A 11 39.51 4.26 56.56
C ARG A 11 38.79 4.60 55.27
N LEU A 12 39.15 5.72 54.63
CA LEU A 12 38.55 6.12 53.37
C LEU A 12 38.84 5.10 52.25
N ALA A 13 40.04 4.53 52.21
CA ALA A 13 40.38 3.48 51.25
C ALA A 13 39.55 2.21 51.46
N GLN A 14 39.33 1.80 52.72
CA GLN A 14 38.48 0.65 53.06
C GLN A 14 37.00 0.90 52.69
N LEU A 15 36.48 2.11 52.92
CA LEU A 15 35.12 2.45 52.51
C LEU A 15 34.97 2.48 50.98
N GLN A 16 36.01 2.91 50.25
CA GLN A 16 36.00 2.89 48.79
C GLN A 16 36.10 1.48 48.19
N SER A 17 36.81 0.55 48.83
CA SER A 17 36.87 -0.84 48.35
C SER A 17 35.55 -1.56 48.61
N LEU A 18 34.88 -1.29 49.73
CA LEU A 18 33.53 -1.79 50.02
C LEU A 18 32.49 -1.25 49.02
N LYS A 19 32.54 0.03 48.66
CA LYS A 19 31.65 0.61 47.62
C LYS A 19 31.89 -0.02 46.23
N ARG A 20 33.11 -0.42 45.91
CA ARG A 20 33.46 -1.11 44.65
C ARG A 20 33.11 -2.60 44.65
N LYS A 21 32.89 -3.22 45.82
CA LYS A 21 32.56 -4.65 45.98
C LYS A 21 31.06 -4.91 46.16
N ALA A 22 30.25 -3.87 46.38
CA ALA A 22 28.81 -3.99 46.22
C ALA A 22 28.54 -4.40 44.76
N PRO A 23 27.68 -5.41 44.51
CA PRO A 23 27.19 -5.63 43.16
C PRO A 23 26.57 -4.32 42.70
N THR A 24 26.94 -3.88 41.50
CA THR A 24 26.11 -2.95 40.76
C THR A 24 24.76 -3.65 40.63
N GLU A 25 23.84 -3.33 41.54
CA GLU A 25 22.42 -3.53 41.31
C GLU A 25 22.19 -2.95 39.91
N ASP A 26 21.96 -3.85 38.96
CA ASP A 26 21.52 -3.49 37.64
C ASP A 26 20.38 -2.51 37.87
N HIS A 27 20.59 -1.26 37.49
CA HIS A 27 19.53 -0.30 37.38
C HIS A 27 18.64 -0.85 36.27
N ASP A 28 17.80 -1.82 36.62
CA ASP A 28 16.59 -2.16 35.92
C ASP A 28 15.86 -0.82 35.86
N THR A 29 15.95 -0.17 34.69
CA THR A 29 15.33 1.10 34.38
C THR A 29 13.83 0.88 34.33
N LYS A 30 13.26 0.47 35.45
CA LYS A 30 11.83 0.49 35.72
C LYS A 30 11.49 1.96 35.71
N VAL A 31 10.99 2.41 34.56
CA VAL A 31 10.44 3.74 34.36
C VAL A 31 9.56 4.01 35.59
N PRO A 32 9.89 5.02 36.42
CA PRO A 32 9.18 5.23 37.67
C PRO A 32 7.70 5.42 37.35
N TYR A 33 6.86 4.49 37.78
CA TYR A 33 5.43 4.52 37.51
C TYR A 33 4.82 5.65 38.35
N LEU A 34 4.85 6.86 37.80
CA LEU A 34 4.28 8.05 38.43
C LEU A 34 2.78 8.05 38.18
N SER A 35 2.04 7.31 39.01
CA SER A 35 0.58 7.29 38.98
C SER A 35 0.03 8.61 39.52
N GLY A 36 -0.13 9.59 38.65
CA GLY A 36 -0.59 10.92 39.03
C GLY A 36 -1.16 11.69 37.85
N ARG A 37 -2.34 11.27 37.38
CA ARG A 37 -3.27 12.04 36.51
C ARG A 37 -2.65 12.78 35.32
N ASN A 38 -2.90 12.23 34.13
CA ASN A 38 -2.72 12.89 32.84
C ASN A 38 -1.32 13.48 32.61
N TYR A 39 -0.27 12.78 33.08
CA TYR A 39 1.13 13.11 32.81
C TYR A 39 1.73 12.04 31.89
N ASP A 40 2.46 12.48 30.87
CA ASP A 40 3.22 11.61 30.00
C ASP A 40 4.73 11.79 30.26
N VAL A 41 5.42 10.66 30.42
CA VAL A 41 6.83 10.59 30.83
C VAL A 41 7.78 10.85 29.67
N GLU A 42 7.36 10.57 28.43
CA GLU A 42 8.17 10.81 27.24
C GLU A 42 8.19 12.30 26.89
N THR A 43 7.02 12.93 26.91
CA THR A 43 6.86 14.37 26.65
C THR A 43 7.10 15.25 27.88
N GLN A 44 7.29 14.65 29.06
CA GLN A 44 7.44 15.31 30.36
C GLN A 44 6.35 16.36 30.64
N GLY A 45 5.14 16.16 30.11
CA GLY A 45 4.07 17.15 30.10
C GLY A 45 2.68 16.57 30.33
N PRO A 46 1.64 17.43 30.38
CA PRO A 46 0.26 16.97 30.48
C PRO A 46 -0.17 16.25 29.19
N LYS A 47 -0.68 15.03 29.32
CA LYS A 47 -1.23 14.24 28.20
C LYS A 47 -2.49 14.93 27.66
N LEU A 48 -2.35 15.70 26.58
CA LEU A 48 -3.48 16.24 25.84
C LEU A 48 -4.09 15.07 25.06
N GLY A 49 -5.33 14.69 25.31
CA GLY A 49 -6.02 13.54 24.66
C GLY A 49 -6.30 13.71 23.15
N PHE A 50 -5.46 14.47 22.44
CA PHE A 50 -5.57 14.82 21.03
C PHE A 50 -4.40 14.31 20.18
N GLU A 51 -3.50 13.52 20.75
CA GLU A 51 -2.33 12.99 20.02
C GLU A 51 -2.69 12.00 18.91
N SER A 52 -3.85 11.34 19.01
CA SER A 52 -4.35 10.46 17.97
C SER A 52 -5.69 10.96 17.47
N ALA A 53 -5.80 11.17 16.16
CA ALA A 53 -7.10 11.47 15.58
C ALA A 53 -8.00 10.22 15.74
N PRO A 54 -9.29 10.37 16.11
CA PRO A 54 -10.19 9.21 16.26
C PRO A 54 -10.31 8.34 15.00
N SER A 55 -10.00 8.90 13.82
CA SER A 55 -10.01 8.26 12.51
C SER A 55 -8.63 7.74 12.05
N GLU A 56 -7.60 7.87 12.88
CA GLU A 56 -6.25 7.40 12.61
C GLU A 56 -6.23 5.86 12.61
N GLY A 57 -5.71 5.26 11.54
CA GLY A 57 -5.74 3.81 11.33
C GLY A 57 -7.03 3.21 10.76
N GLN A 58 -8.15 3.96 10.72
CA GLN A 58 -9.39 3.47 10.09
C GLN A 58 -9.43 3.84 8.59
N GLN A 59 -9.86 2.90 7.74
CA GLN A 59 -10.18 3.16 6.33
C GLN A 59 -11.55 3.84 6.26
N THR A 60 -11.55 5.17 6.19
CA THR A 60 -12.77 5.96 6.04
C THR A 60 -13.08 6.17 4.55
N VAL A 61 -14.35 6.47 4.24
CA VAL A 61 -14.80 6.71 2.85
C VAL A 61 -14.05 7.91 2.24
N GLU A 62 -13.70 8.90 3.05
CA GLU A 62 -12.96 10.08 2.62
C GLU A 62 -11.53 9.73 2.19
N LYS A 63 -10.85 8.84 2.91
CA LYS A 63 -9.51 8.35 2.52
C LYS A 63 -9.56 7.58 1.21
N GLN A 64 -10.52 6.67 1.07
CA GLN A 64 -10.71 5.89 -0.16
C GLN A 64 -11.06 6.79 -1.35
N ALA A 65 -11.92 7.80 -1.16
CA ALA A 65 -12.26 8.76 -2.19
C ALA A 65 -11.04 9.60 -2.60
N ALA A 66 -10.21 10.02 -1.66
CA ALA A 66 -8.97 10.75 -1.94
C ALA A 66 -7.97 9.90 -2.73
N GLU A 67 -7.78 8.63 -2.33
CA GLU A 67 -6.95 7.66 -3.05
C GLU A 67 -7.45 7.47 -4.49
N LEU A 68 -8.75 7.23 -4.70
CA LEU A 68 -9.34 7.12 -6.03
C LEU A 68 -9.14 8.39 -6.87
N ALA A 69 -9.38 9.57 -6.28
CA ALA A 69 -9.19 10.84 -6.97
C ALA A 69 -7.73 11.03 -7.42
N SER A 70 -6.77 10.73 -6.53
CA SER A 70 -5.35 10.80 -6.87
C SER A 70 -4.95 9.78 -7.95
N ALA A 71 -5.47 8.56 -7.90
CA ALA A 71 -5.22 7.53 -8.90
C ALA A 71 -5.75 7.94 -10.28
N VAL A 72 -6.97 8.47 -10.34
CA VAL A 72 -7.56 9.01 -11.58
C VAL A 72 -6.74 10.18 -12.11
N GLN A 73 -6.27 11.08 -11.24
CA GLN A 73 -5.44 12.21 -11.65
C GLN A 73 -4.07 11.77 -12.20
N ILE A 74 -3.45 10.75 -11.59
CA ILE A 74 -2.19 10.17 -12.09
C ILE A 74 -2.43 9.50 -13.45
N GLN A 75 -3.50 8.71 -13.61
CA GLN A 75 -3.85 8.09 -14.89
C GLN A 75 -4.12 9.13 -15.98
N ALA A 76 -4.80 10.23 -15.66
CA ALA A 76 -5.03 11.33 -16.59
C ALA A 76 -3.71 11.99 -17.01
N ARG A 77 -2.82 12.32 -16.06
CA ARG A 77 -1.48 12.88 -16.36
C ARG A 77 -0.64 11.94 -17.22
N GLN A 78 -0.65 10.64 -16.95
CA GLN A 78 0.02 9.64 -17.80
C GLN A 78 -0.59 9.55 -19.20
N GLY A 79 -1.89 9.85 -19.34
CA GLY A 79 -2.57 9.98 -20.64
C GLY A 79 -2.13 11.22 -21.41
N GLU A 80 -1.84 12.32 -20.71
CA GLU A 80 -1.37 13.60 -21.27
C GLU A 80 0.07 13.54 -21.76
N GLU A 81 0.94 12.74 -21.12
CA GLU A 81 2.32 12.52 -21.56
C GLU A 81 2.44 11.76 -22.89
N LYS A 82 1.34 11.18 -23.40
CA LYS A 82 1.35 10.55 -24.71
C LYS A 82 1.47 11.66 -25.76
N PRO A 83 2.55 11.69 -26.56
CA PRO A 83 2.72 12.72 -27.58
C PRO A 83 1.50 12.70 -28.50
N LEU A 84 0.96 13.89 -28.81
CA LEU A 84 -0.23 14.04 -29.64
C LEU A 84 -0.03 13.31 -30.96
N HIS A 85 -0.65 12.14 -31.09
CA HIS A 85 -0.54 11.32 -32.30
C HIS A 85 -1.34 12.00 -33.41
N LEU A 86 -0.63 12.63 -34.33
CA LEU A 86 -1.18 13.36 -35.47
C LEU A 86 -2.18 12.52 -36.29
N PHE A 87 -2.01 11.21 -36.32
CA PHE A 87 -2.91 10.26 -36.99
C PHE A 87 -4.28 10.11 -36.31
N THR A 88 -4.38 10.35 -35.01
CA THR A 88 -5.65 10.32 -34.26
C THR A 88 -6.46 11.60 -34.49
N LEU A 89 -5.76 12.72 -34.70
CA LEU A 89 -6.33 14.04 -34.97
C LEU A 89 -6.71 14.25 -36.44
N GLN A 90 -6.33 13.32 -37.33
CA GLN A 90 -6.74 13.40 -38.73
C GLN A 90 -8.28 13.29 -38.85
N PRO A 91 -8.90 14.10 -39.74
CA PRO A 91 -10.32 13.94 -40.02
C PRO A 91 -10.55 12.52 -40.55
N LYS A 92 -11.58 11.87 -40.00
CA LYS A 92 -11.94 10.53 -40.43
C LYS A 92 -12.45 10.57 -41.88
N LYS A 93 -12.33 9.44 -42.58
CA LYS A 93 -12.87 9.28 -43.94
C LYS A 93 -14.38 9.57 -43.94
N ALA A 94 -14.89 10.19 -44.99
CA ALA A 94 -16.32 10.53 -45.10
C ALA A 94 -17.25 9.29 -44.95
N ASN A 95 -16.79 8.11 -45.35
CA ASN A 95 -17.54 6.86 -45.22
C ASN A 95 -17.39 6.17 -43.84
N TRP A 96 -16.70 6.78 -42.88
CA TRP A 96 -16.45 6.18 -41.58
C TRP A 96 -17.75 5.88 -40.84
N ASP A 97 -18.71 6.79 -40.93
CA ASP A 97 -20.01 6.60 -40.29
C ASP A 97 -20.85 5.55 -41.02
N LEU A 98 -20.85 5.55 -42.35
CA LEU A 98 -21.50 4.51 -43.16
C LEU A 98 -20.97 3.11 -42.81
N LYS A 99 -19.65 2.99 -42.63
CA LYS A 99 -19.04 1.74 -42.20
C LYS A 99 -19.49 1.34 -40.79
N ARG A 100 -19.55 2.30 -39.86
CA ARG A 100 -19.97 2.04 -38.47
C ARG A 100 -21.43 1.58 -38.39
N GLU A 101 -22.33 2.24 -39.11
CA GLU A 101 -23.74 1.83 -39.17
C GLU A 101 -23.91 0.46 -39.83
N LEU A 102 -23.17 0.20 -40.91
CA LEU A 102 -23.17 -1.10 -41.57
C LEU A 102 -22.68 -2.21 -40.62
N ASP A 103 -21.58 -1.98 -39.92
CA ASP A 103 -21.01 -2.93 -38.96
C ASP A 103 -22.00 -3.23 -37.82
N GLN A 104 -22.73 -2.23 -37.34
CA GLN A 104 -23.77 -2.42 -36.32
C GLN A 104 -24.92 -3.29 -36.82
N ARG A 105 -25.38 -3.08 -38.06
CA ARG A 105 -26.42 -3.90 -38.70
C ARG A 105 -25.93 -5.33 -38.96
N LEU A 106 -24.67 -5.48 -39.38
CA LEU A 106 -24.06 -6.78 -39.65
C LEU A 106 -23.76 -7.58 -38.37
N LYS A 107 -23.61 -6.95 -37.20
CA LYS A 107 -23.24 -7.63 -35.95
C LYS A 107 -24.10 -8.87 -35.64
N VAL A 108 -25.42 -8.74 -35.75
CA VAL A 108 -26.35 -9.86 -35.50
C VAL A 108 -26.25 -10.91 -36.60
N LEU A 109 -26.09 -10.48 -37.85
CA LEU A 109 -25.96 -11.38 -38.99
C LEU A 109 -24.67 -12.18 -38.92
N ASN A 110 -23.55 -11.55 -38.58
CA ASN A 110 -22.24 -12.17 -38.45
C ASN A 110 -22.26 -13.32 -37.43
N VAL A 111 -22.89 -13.14 -36.26
CA VAL A 111 -23.05 -14.23 -35.28
C VAL A 111 -23.81 -15.43 -35.88
N ARG A 112 -24.86 -15.18 -36.67
CA ARG A 112 -25.62 -16.24 -37.34
C ARG A 112 -24.79 -16.92 -38.43
N THR A 113 -24.03 -16.13 -39.19
CA THR A 113 -23.11 -16.62 -40.22
C THR A 113 -22.02 -17.49 -39.61
N ASP A 114 -21.40 -17.06 -38.51
CA ASP A 114 -20.37 -17.81 -37.78
C ASP A 114 -20.92 -19.13 -37.25
N ASN A 115 -22.12 -19.11 -36.66
CA ASN A 115 -22.81 -20.33 -36.22
C ASN A 115 -23.15 -21.27 -37.38
N ALA A 116 -23.57 -20.73 -38.53
CA ALA A 116 -23.86 -21.53 -39.72
C ALA A 116 -22.58 -22.16 -40.30
N ILE A 117 -21.48 -21.40 -40.35
CA ILE A 117 -20.16 -21.90 -40.75
C ILE A 117 -19.74 -23.03 -39.81
N ALA A 118 -19.85 -22.85 -38.50
CA ALA A 118 -19.51 -23.88 -37.52
C ALA A 118 -20.33 -25.17 -37.72
N ARG A 119 -21.62 -25.06 -38.03
CA ARG A 119 -22.47 -26.23 -38.36
C ARG A 119 -22.01 -26.94 -39.63
N ILE A 120 -21.76 -26.20 -40.70
CA ILE A 120 -21.28 -26.77 -41.98
C ILE A 120 -19.93 -27.46 -41.80
N VAL A 121 -19.01 -26.84 -41.05
CA VAL A 121 -17.69 -27.42 -40.76
C VAL A 121 -17.84 -28.72 -39.96
N ARG A 122 -18.72 -28.75 -38.97
CA ARG A 122 -19.00 -29.97 -38.20
C ARG A 122 -19.53 -31.10 -39.08
N GLU A 123 -20.53 -30.82 -39.91
CA GLU A 123 -21.11 -31.81 -40.83
C GLU A 123 -20.06 -32.36 -41.81
N ARG A 124 -19.19 -31.49 -42.34
CA ARG A 124 -18.08 -31.90 -43.21
C ARG A 124 -17.08 -32.79 -42.48
N ALA A 125 -16.67 -32.42 -41.28
CA ALA A 125 -15.74 -33.22 -40.47
C ALA A 125 -16.33 -34.59 -40.08
N GLU A 126 -17.62 -34.66 -39.74
CA GLU A 126 -18.32 -35.92 -39.46
C GLU A 126 -18.42 -36.80 -40.72
N LYS A 127 -18.69 -36.19 -41.89
CA LYS A 127 -18.72 -36.90 -43.17
C LYS A 127 -17.35 -37.47 -43.54
N GLU A 128 -16.29 -36.69 -43.40
CA GLU A 128 -14.91 -37.15 -43.63
C GLU A 128 -14.54 -38.31 -42.69
N LYS A 129 -14.82 -38.17 -41.38
CA LYS A 129 -14.60 -39.25 -40.40
C LYS A 129 -15.36 -40.53 -40.74
N LYS A 130 -16.61 -40.41 -41.21
CA LYS A 130 -17.42 -41.58 -41.61
C LYS A 130 -16.88 -42.23 -42.88
N SER A 131 -16.36 -41.45 -43.83
CA SER A 131 -15.74 -41.98 -45.04
C SER A 131 -14.33 -42.56 -44.81
N SER A 132 -13.57 -42.05 -43.83
CA SER A 132 -12.24 -42.56 -43.50
C SER A 132 -12.27 -43.71 -42.49
N GLY A 133 -13.37 -43.85 -41.73
CA GLY A 133 -13.58 -44.90 -40.74
C GLY A 133 -14.35 -46.12 -41.26
N ALA A 134 -14.65 -46.16 -42.55
CA ALA A 134 -15.08 -47.35 -43.30
C ALA A 134 -13.93 -47.79 -44.20
#